data_AF-A0AA38U759-F1
#
_entry.id   AF-A0AA38U759-F1
#
_cell.length_a   1.000
_cell.length_b   1.000
_cell.length_c   1.000
_cell.angle_alpha   90.00
_cell.angle_beta   90.00
_cell.angle_gamma   90.00
#
_symmetry.space_group_name_H-M   'P 1'
#
loop_
_entity.id
_entity.type
_entity.pdbx_description
1 polymer ?
#
loop_
_entity_poly.entity_id
_entity_poly.type
_entity_poly.pdbx_seq_one_letter_code
_entity_poly.pdbx_strand_id
1 'polypeptide(L)'
;VTISWIPGHKGVEGNERADQEAKQAATTRSSPKRALPAQLRSALPRSRTAAVRVFRRELENKHNEQWERSPRYQRFRDIDPSAATAASRRYWKLSRDLPRK
;
A
#
# COMPACT_ATOMS: atom_id res chain seq x y z
N VAL A 1 -5.54 17.93 -39.82
CA VAL A 1 -4.98 17.54 -38.50
C VAL A 1 -4.14 16.30 -38.71
N THR A 2 -2.90 16.30 -38.23
CA THR A 2 -2.00 15.13 -38.28
C THR A 2 -1.86 14.59 -36.86
N ILE A 3 -2.04 13.29 -36.68
CA ILE A 3 -1.98 12.62 -35.37
C ILE A 3 -0.75 11.72 -35.35
N SER A 4 0.03 11.79 -34.27
CA SER A 4 1.24 10.99 -34.07
C SER A 4 1.24 10.34 -32.69
N TRP A 5 1.71 9.11 -32.62
CA TRP A 5 1.95 8.40 -31.37
C TRP A 5 3.35 8.70 -30.85
N ILE A 6 3.46 9.05 -29.58
CA ILE A 6 4.72 9.38 -28.92
C ILE A 6 4.92 8.41 -27.74
N PRO A 7 6.12 7.89 -27.51
CA PRO A 7 6.39 7.04 -26.36
C PRO A 7 6.24 7.83 -25.05
N GLY A 8 5.52 7.25 -24.09
CA GLY A 8 5.36 7.82 -22.76
C GLY A 8 6.67 7.82 -21.96
N HIS A 9 6.81 8.76 -21.03
CA HIS A 9 7.94 8.87 -20.09
C HIS A 9 9.33 8.92 -20.76
N LYS A 10 9.42 9.58 -21.93
CA LYS A 10 10.67 9.75 -22.68
C LYS A 10 11.23 11.18 -22.69
N GLY A 11 10.78 12.07 -21.81
CA GLY A 11 11.31 13.45 -21.78
C GLY A 11 10.71 14.37 -22.83
N VAL A 12 9.65 13.97 -23.55
CA VAL A 12 9.04 14.83 -24.58
C VAL A 12 8.24 15.93 -23.89
N GLU A 13 8.80 17.14 -23.85
CA GLU A 13 8.31 18.27 -23.05
C GLU A 13 6.79 18.47 -23.15
N GLY A 14 6.24 18.53 -24.37
CA GLY A 14 4.80 18.74 -24.57
C GLY A 14 3.92 17.61 -24.00
N ASN A 15 4.38 16.35 -24.13
CA ASN A 15 3.69 15.19 -23.57
C ASN A 15 3.79 15.17 -22.04
N GLU A 16 4.95 15.52 -21.49
CA GLU A 16 5.16 15.55 -20.03
C GLU A 16 4.36 16.67 -19.36
N ARG A 17 4.29 17.85 -19.99
CA ARG A 17 3.43 18.94 -19.53
C ARG A 17 1.96 18.54 -19.56
N ALA A 18 1.50 17.90 -20.63
CA ALA A 18 0.13 17.39 -20.72
C ALA A 18 -0.17 16.35 -19.62
N ASP A 19 0.75 15.42 -19.35
CA ASP A 19 0.63 14.44 -18.27
C ASP A 19 0.60 15.08 -16.88
N GLN A 20 1.44 16.10 -16.63
CA GLN A 20 1.43 16.85 -15.37
C GLN A 20 0.09 17.55 -15.15
N GLU A 21 -0.43 18.28 -16.15
CA GLU A 21 -1.74 18.94 -16.07
C GLU A 21 -2.87 17.93 -15.88
N ALA A 22 -2.83 16.79 -16.58
CA ALA A 22 -3.81 15.71 -16.40
C ALA A 22 -3.79 15.15 -14.97
N LYS A 23 -2.60 14.92 -14.39
CA LYS A 23 -2.44 14.47 -13.00
C LYS A 23 -2.94 15.50 -12.00
N GLN A 24 -2.66 16.78 -12.22
CA GLN A 24 -3.17 17.87 -11.38
C GLN A 24 -4.69 17.94 -11.43
N ALA A 25 -5.28 17.87 -12.63
CA ALA A 25 -6.71 17.84 -12.82
C ALA A 25 -7.37 16.65 -12.10
N ALA A 26 -6.79 15.45 -12.20
CA ALA A 26 -7.31 14.25 -11.55
C ALA A 26 -7.23 14.26 -10.01
N THR A 27 -6.27 15.00 -9.44
CA THR A 27 -6.01 14.98 -7.99
C THR A 27 -6.82 16.04 -7.25
N THR A 28 -6.96 17.24 -7.83
CA THR A 28 -7.42 18.42 -7.07
C THR A 28 -8.78 18.93 -7.54
N ARG A 29 -9.25 18.53 -8.73
CA ARG A 29 -10.45 19.09 -9.36
C ARG A 29 -11.35 17.98 -9.89
N SER A 30 -12.64 18.26 -9.96
CA SER A 30 -13.59 17.41 -10.68
C SER A 30 -14.66 18.30 -11.30
N SER A 31 -15.16 17.91 -12.46
CA SER A 31 -16.28 18.62 -13.08
C SER A 31 -17.55 18.46 -12.23
N PRO A 32 -18.52 19.39 -12.35
CA PRO A 32 -19.83 19.22 -11.70
C PRO A 32 -20.47 17.88 -12.10
N LYS A 33 -21.17 17.22 -11.17
CA LYS A 33 -21.78 15.89 -11.41
C LYS A 33 -22.58 15.78 -12.71
N ARG A 34 -23.31 16.82 -13.11
CA ARG A 34 -24.09 16.86 -14.36
C ARG A 34 -23.24 16.72 -15.63
N ALA A 35 -22.00 17.19 -15.58
CA ALA A 35 -21.03 17.12 -16.68
C ALA A 35 -20.21 15.83 -16.68
N LEU A 36 -20.32 15.00 -15.63
CA LEU A 36 -19.67 13.69 -15.59
C LEU A 36 -20.46 12.65 -16.39
N PRO A 37 -19.78 11.63 -16.96
CA PRO A 37 -20.41 10.41 -17.46
C PRO A 37 -21.34 9.82 -16.39
N ALA A 38 -22.48 9.24 -16.81
CA ALA A 38 -23.52 8.76 -15.89
C ALA A 38 -22.96 7.82 -14.79
N GLN A 39 -22.02 6.96 -15.16
CA GLN A 39 -21.34 5.99 -14.31
C GLN A 39 -20.50 6.64 -13.20
N LEU A 40 -20.06 7.89 -13.40
CA LEU A 40 -19.22 8.66 -12.46
C LEU A 40 -20.01 9.69 -11.65
N ARG A 41 -21.35 9.72 -11.79
CA ARG A 41 -22.21 10.64 -11.02
C ARG A 41 -22.48 10.14 -9.60
N SER A 42 -22.37 8.83 -9.40
CA SER A 42 -22.45 8.15 -8.09
C SER A 42 -21.06 7.90 -7.51
N ALA A 43 -21.01 7.64 -6.20
CA ALA A 43 -19.78 7.20 -5.56
C ALA A 43 -19.28 5.90 -6.20
N LEU A 44 -17.96 5.84 -6.46
CA LEU A 44 -17.32 4.63 -6.95
C LEU A 44 -17.32 3.56 -5.86
N PRO A 45 -17.47 2.27 -6.23
CA PRO A 45 -17.34 1.19 -5.28
C PRO A 45 -15.92 1.16 -4.70
N ARG A 46 -15.80 0.77 -3.43
CA ARG A 46 -14.49 0.58 -2.81
C ARG A 46 -13.77 -0.59 -3.47
N SER A 47 -12.51 -0.39 -3.80
CA SER A 47 -11.67 -1.48 -4.29
C SER A 47 -11.49 -2.54 -3.21
N ARG A 48 -11.88 -3.79 -3.51
CA ARG A 48 -11.72 -4.94 -2.61
C ARG A 48 -10.26 -5.14 -2.22
N THR A 49 -9.33 -5.01 -3.17
CA THR A 49 -7.90 -5.19 -2.91
C THR A 49 -7.36 -4.07 -2.01
N ALA A 50 -7.80 -2.83 -2.20
CA ALA A 50 -7.44 -1.73 -1.33
C ALA A 50 -7.95 -1.94 0.11
N ALA A 51 -9.20 -2.36 0.27
CA ALA A 51 -9.78 -2.65 1.58
C ALA A 51 -9.02 -3.76 2.31
N VAL A 52 -8.74 -4.87 1.63
CA VAL A 52 -7.94 -5.98 2.19
C VAL A 52 -6.53 -5.53 2.56
N ARG A 53 -5.89 -4.70 1.74
CA ARG A 53 -4.53 -4.19 2.03
C ARG A 53 -4.51 -3.33 3.28
N VAL A 54 -5.50 -2.44 3.44
CA VAL A 54 -5.62 -1.59 4.65
C VAL A 54 -5.81 -2.46 5.88
N PHE A 55 -6.75 -3.41 5.83
CA PHE A 55 -7.02 -4.30 6.96
C PHE A 55 -5.80 -5.17 7.33
N ARG A 56 -5.10 -5.74 6.34
CA ARG A 56 -3.86 -6.52 6.59
C ARG A 56 -2.78 -5.69 7.27
N ARG A 57 -2.62 -4.43 6.86
CA ARG A 57 -1.68 -3.51 7.49
C ARG A 57 -2.05 -3.21 8.95
N GLU A 58 -3.33 -3.02 9.24
CA GLU A 58 -3.80 -2.85 10.62
C GLU A 58 -3.53 -4.09 11.48
N LEU A 59 -3.75 -5.28 10.94
CA LEU A 59 -3.41 -6.54 11.62
C LEU A 59 -1.90 -6.67 11.87
N GLU A 60 -1.08 -6.30 10.90
CA GLU A 60 0.37 -6.32 11.04
C GLU A 60 0.85 -5.35 12.14
N ASN A 61 0.31 -4.13 12.19
CA ASN A 61 0.63 -3.18 13.25
C ASN A 61 0.26 -3.73 14.63
N LYS A 62 -0.96 -4.27 14.78
CA LYS A 62 -1.40 -4.89 16.04
C LYS A 62 -0.53 -6.09 16.44
N HIS A 63 -0.15 -6.92 15.47
CA HIS A 63 0.76 -8.04 15.69
C HIS A 63 2.12 -7.56 16.19
N ASN A 64 2.68 -6.51 15.58
CA ASN A 64 3.96 -5.94 15.98
C ASN A 64 3.92 -5.38 17.41
N GLU A 65 2.88 -4.61 17.74
CA GLU A 65 2.68 -4.11 19.10
C GLU A 65 2.57 -5.24 20.13
N GLN A 66 1.84 -6.31 19.81
CA GLN A 66 1.71 -7.46 20.70
C GLN A 66 3.02 -8.24 20.85
N TRP A 67 3.75 -8.42 19.75
CA TRP A 67 5.05 -9.09 19.77
C TRP A 67 6.04 -8.33 20.64
N GLU A 68 6.16 -7.02 20.44
CA GLU A 68 7.08 -6.15 21.18
C GLU A 68 6.80 -6.12 22.69
N ARG A 69 5.52 -6.20 23.07
CA ARG A 69 5.11 -6.29 24.48
C ARG A 69 5.33 -7.66 25.10
N SER A 70 5.60 -8.70 24.31
CA SER A 70 5.71 -10.06 24.82
C SER A 70 7.04 -10.29 25.56
N PRO A 71 7.05 -11.11 26.63
CA PRO A 71 8.30 -11.53 27.27
C PRO A 71 9.25 -12.28 26.32
N ARG A 72 8.70 -12.91 25.28
CA ARG A 72 9.46 -13.64 24.26
C ARG A 72 10.30 -12.69 23.43
N TYR A 73 9.74 -11.56 23.00
CA TYR A 73 10.49 -10.54 22.27
C TYR A 73 11.62 -9.94 23.10
N GLN A 74 11.38 -9.66 24.38
CA GLN A 74 12.43 -9.14 25.27
C GLN A 74 13.66 -10.05 25.33
N ARG A 75 13.47 -11.37 25.26
CA ARG A 75 14.56 -12.36 25.21
C ARG A 75 15.15 -12.56 23.81
N PHE A 76 14.37 -12.33 22.76
CA PHE A 76 14.75 -12.63 21.38
C PHE A 76 15.37 -11.45 20.63
N ARG A 77 15.10 -10.21 21.08
CA ARG A 77 15.56 -8.98 20.39
C ARG A 77 17.09 -8.89 20.23
N ASP A 78 17.84 -9.45 21.18
CA ASP A 78 19.31 -9.42 21.16
C ASP A 78 19.88 -10.45 20.16
N ILE A 79 19.08 -11.46 19.79
CA ILE A 79 19.42 -12.51 18.83
C ILE A 79 19.03 -12.09 17.40
N ASP A 80 17.91 -11.38 17.25
CA ASP A 80 17.41 -10.93 15.96
C ASP A 80 16.92 -9.47 16.03
N PRO A 81 17.70 -8.51 15.51
CA PRO A 81 17.33 -7.09 15.51
C PRO A 81 16.37 -6.72 14.37
N SER A 82 15.81 -7.69 13.64
CA SER A 82 14.84 -7.39 12.57
C SER A 82 13.52 -6.84 13.09
N ALA A 83 12.75 -6.19 12.20
CA ALA A 83 11.42 -5.68 12.53
C ALA A 83 10.50 -6.76 13.11
N ALA A 84 9.59 -6.37 14.00
CA ALA A 84 8.74 -7.27 14.79
C ALA A 84 8.05 -8.38 13.98
N THR A 85 7.51 -8.10 12.79
CA THR A 85 6.90 -9.11 11.91
C THR A 85 7.91 -10.19 11.50
N ALA A 86 9.14 -9.80 11.15
CA ALA A 86 10.18 -10.73 10.71
C ALA A 86 10.75 -11.52 11.89
N ALA A 87 11.04 -10.84 13.00
CA ALA A 87 11.59 -11.46 14.20
C ALA A 87 10.61 -12.49 14.80
N SER A 88 9.32 -12.17 14.89
CA SER A 88 8.28 -13.09 15.39
C SER A 88 8.15 -14.36 14.54
N ARG A 89 8.21 -14.25 13.20
CA ARG A 89 8.17 -15.41 12.30
C ARG A 89 9.39 -16.31 12.48
N ARG A 90 10.57 -15.71 12.63
CA ARG A 90 11.82 -16.45 12.86
C ARG A 90 11.82 -17.12 14.22
N TYR A 91 11.38 -16.42 15.27
CA TYR A 91 11.16 -17.01 16.59
C TYR A 91 10.22 -18.21 16.51
N TRP A 92 9.08 -18.08 15.83
CA TRP A 92 8.13 -19.20 15.66
C TRP A 92 8.78 -20.37 14.94
N LYS A 93 9.52 -20.13 13.85
CA LYS A 93 10.23 -21.17 13.10
C LYS A 93 11.26 -21.91 13.97
N LEU A 94 12.02 -21.19 14.80
CA LEU A 94 13.03 -21.77 15.70
C LEU A 94 12.39 -22.52 16.89
N SER A 95 11.27 -22.02 17.41
CA SER A 95 10.62 -22.59 18.59
C SER A 95 9.65 -23.73 18.28
N ARG A 96 9.19 -23.88 17.04
CA ARG A 96 8.22 -24.91 16.65
C ARG A 96 8.74 -26.33 16.87
N ASP A 97 10.02 -26.55 16.64
CA ASP A 97 10.63 -27.88 16.62
C ASP A 97 11.34 -28.20 17.97
N LEU A 98 11.31 -27.28 18.94
CA LEU A 98 11.83 -27.52 20.29
C LEU A 98 10.82 -28.34 21.13
N PRO A 99 11.29 -29.29 21.94
CA PRO A 99 10.40 -30.05 22.83
C PRO A 99 9.72 -29.10 23.82
N ARG A 100 8.39 -29.13 23.84
CA ARG A 100 7.60 -28.40 24.83
C ARG A 100 7.69 -29.14 26.16
N LYS A 101 8.16 -28.45 27.20
CA LYS A 101 8.07 -28.92 28.59
C LYS A 101 6.65 -28.76 29.11
#